data_AF-A0A193LCC6-F1
#
_entry.id   AF-A0A193LCC6-F1
#
_cell.length_a   1.000
_cell.length_b   1.000
_cell.length_c   1.000
_cell.angle_alpha   90.00
_cell.angle_beta   90.00
_cell.angle_gamma   90.00
#
_symmetry.space_group_name_H-M   'P 1'
#
loop_
_entity.id
_entity.type
_entity.pdbx_description
1 polymer ?
#
loop_
_entity_poly.entity_id
_entity_poly.type
_entity_poly.pdbx_seq_one_letter_code
_entity_poly.pdbx_strand_id
1 'polypeptide(L)' 'MGHREQVLGYLSKVAPRAASNADIVSHTHIRPHQQVFQITKRLMDEGLIKGRRVGKEWLFTAGADH' A
#
# COMPACT_ATOMS: atom_id res chain seq x y z
N MET A 1 -4.57 -3.79 -15.82
CA MET A 1 -4.15 -3.18 -14.54
C MET A 1 -4.45 -4.17 -13.43
N GLY A 2 -3.41 -4.83 -12.91
CA GLY A 2 -3.53 -5.73 -11.78
C GLY A 2 -3.69 -4.98 -10.46
N HIS A 3 -4.23 -5.66 -9.45
CA HIS A 3 -4.43 -5.08 -8.12
C HIS A 3 -3.13 -4.52 -7.50
N ARG A 4 -1.96 -5.09 -7.84
CA ARG A 4 -0.65 -4.57 -7.40
C ARG A 4 -0.37 -3.17 -7.95
N GLU A 5 -0.59 -2.97 -9.24
CA GLU A 5 -0.37 -1.68 -9.93
C GLU A 5 -1.33 -0.62 -9.40
N GLN A 6 -2.58 -1.00 -9.08
CA GLN A 6 -3.52 -0.09 -8.44
C GLN A 6 -3.07 0.35 -7.04
N VAL A 7 -2.58 -0.57 -6.21
CA VAL A 7 -2.08 -0.25 -4.86
C VAL A 7 -0.83 0.64 -4.96
N LEU A 8 0.12 0.27 -5.81
CA LEU A 8 1.35 1.06 -6.00
C LEU A 8 1.03 2.45 -6.56
N GLY A 9 0.20 2.53 -7.60
CA GLY A 9 -0.23 3.81 -8.19
C GLY A 9 -0.99 4.70 -7.22
N TYR A 10 -1.79 4.12 -6.32
CA TYR A 10 -2.43 4.87 -5.24
C TYR A 10 -1.39 5.39 -4.25
N LEU A 11 -0.47 4.55 -3.78
CA LEU A 11 0.60 4.93 -2.83
C LEU A 11 1.52 6.02 -3.41
N SER A 12 1.84 5.95 -4.71
CA SER A 12 2.62 6.98 -5.40
C SER A 12 1.86 8.30 -5.54
N LYS A 13 0.53 8.27 -5.70
CA LYS A 13 -0.29 9.48 -5.76
C LYS A 13 -0.43 10.19 -4.41
N VAL A 14 -0.46 9.44 -3.31
CA VAL A 14 -0.58 10.02 -1.96
C VAL A 14 0.77 10.41 -1.37
N ALA A 15 1.89 9.92 -1.92
CA ALA A 15 3.23 10.30 -1.49
C ALA A 15 3.40 11.84 -1.50
N PRO A 16 4.05 12.42 -0.47
CA PRO A 16 4.79 11.78 0.62
C PRO A 16 3.92 11.28 1.80
N ARG A 17 2.60 11.41 1.72
CA ARG A 17 1.68 10.95 2.76
C ARG A 17 1.57 9.42 2.73
N ALA A 18 1.54 8.80 3.90
CA ALA A 18 1.32 7.36 4.01
C ALA A 18 -0.18 7.03 4.08
N ALA A 19 -0.55 5.83 3.66
CA ALA A 19 -1.93 5.32 3.66
C ALA A 19 -2.05 4.01 4.46
N SER A 20 -3.16 3.83 5.18
CA SER A 20 -3.47 2.57 5.86
C SER A 20 -4.05 1.54 4.89
N ASN A 21 -4.08 0.28 5.29
CA ASN A 21 -4.83 -0.76 4.56
C ASN A 21 -6.31 -0.37 4.35
N ALA A 22 -6.93 0.35 5.30
CA ALA A 22 -8.30 0.84 5.17
C ALA A 22 -8.45 1.90 4.06
N ASP A 23 -7.51 2.85 3.96
CA ASP A 23 -7.49 3.85 2.88
C ASP A 23 -7.29 3.18 1.52
N ILE A 24 -6.35 2.24 1.44
CA ILE A 24 -6.06 1.49 0.22
C ILE A 24 -7.31 0.73 -0.23
N VAL A 25 -7.98 -0.01 0.66
CA VAL A 25 -9.24 -0.72 0.33
C VAL A 25 -10.32 0.26 -0.15
N SER A 26 -10.48 1.39 0.54
CA SER A 26 -11.51 2.38 0.22
C SER A 26 -11.29 3.00 -1.17
N HIS A 27 -10.04 3.30 -1.53
CA HIS A 27 -9.71 3.92 -2.82
C HIS A 27 -9.54 2.94 -3.98
N THR A 28 -9.01 1.74 -3.73
CA THR A 28 -8.76 0.75 -4.79
C THR A 28 -9.94 -0.19 -5.00
N HIS A 29 -10.90 -0.22 -4.06
CA HIS A 29 -12.01 -1.17 -4.01
C HIS A 29 -11.57 -2.65 -3.99
N ILE A 30 -10.28 -2.91 -3.69
CA ILE A 30 -9.75 -4.26 -3.58
C ILE A 30 -10.29 -4.90 -2.30
N ARG A 31 -11.12 -5.93 -2.46
CA ARG A 31 -11.63 -6.76 -1.35
C ARG A 31 -11.23 -8.21 -1.58
N PRO A 32 -10.95 -8.98 -0.51
CA PRO A 32 -11.01 -8.62 0.92
C PRO A 32 -9.76 -7.86 1.43
N HIS A 33 -9.83 -7.30 2.65
CA HIS A 33 -8.68 -6.64 3.33
C HIS A 33 -7.43 -7.53 3.38
N GLN A 34 -7.62 -8.85 3.51
CA GLN A 34 -6.53 -9.82 3.51
C GLN A 34 -5.75 -9.79 2.17
N GLN A 35 -6.42 -9.56 1.05
CA GLN A 35 -5.77 -9.47 -0.25
C GLN A 35 -4.91 -8.20 -0.36
N VAL A 36 -5.41 -7.06 0.14
CA VAL A 36 -4.62 -5.82 0.22
C VAL A 36 -3.38 -6.02 1.08
N PHE A 37 -3.51 -6.71 2.22
CA PHE A 37 -2.36 -7.04 3.07
C PHE A 37 -1.31 -7.90 2.37
N GLN A 38 -1.73 -8.92 1.60
CA GLN A 38 -0.81 -9.75 0.81
C GLN A 38 -0.09 -8.93 -0.28
N ILE A 39 -0.81 -8.02 -0.93
CA ILE A 39 -0.24 -7.13 -1.95
C ILE A 39 0.77 -6.17 -1.33
N THR A 40 0.41 -5.45 -0.27
CA THR A 40 1.31 -4.49 0.39
C THR A 40 2.52 -5.18 0.99
N LYS A 41 2.36 -6.39 1.56
CA LYS A 41 3.49 -7.20 2.04
C LYS A 41 4.45 -7.56 0.91
N ARG A 42 3.93 -7.99 -0.25
CA ARG A 42 4.76 -8.35 -1.40
C ARG A 42 5.48 -7.14 -2.00
N LEU A 43 4.79 -6.02 -2.15
CA LEU A 43 5.40 -4.76 -2.61
C LEU A 43 6.50 -4.26 -1.64
N MET A 44 6.34 -4.51 -0.34
CA MET A 44 7.35 -4.18 0.66
C MET A 44 8.57 -5.10 0.58
N ASP A 45 8.35 -6.40 0.39
CA ASP A 45 9.41 -7.40 0.17
C ASP A 45 10.21 -7.09 -1.12
N GLU A 46 9.52 -6.62 -2.17
CA GLU A 46 10.11 -6.14 -3.42
C GLU A 46 10.80 -4.77 -3.29
N GLY A 47 10.74 -4.11 -2.13
CA GLY A 47 11.35 -2.79 -1.90
C GLY A 47 10.62 -1.60 -2.53
N LEU A 48 9.49 -1.84 -3.20
CA LEU A 48 8.73 -0.81 -3.93
C LEU A 48 7.96 0.14 -3.02
N ILE A 49 7.66 -0.28 -1.79
CA ILE A 49 6.96 0.54 -0.79
C ILE A 49 7.62 0.39 0.58
N LYS A 50 7.47 1.41 1.43
CA LYS A 50 7.90 1.38 2.83
C LYS A 50 6.70 1.20 3.75
N GLY A 51 6.78 0.25 4.67
CA GLY A 51 5.79 0.05 5.73
C GLY A 51 6.27 0.59 7.07
N ARG A 52 5.45 1.38 7.74
CA ARG A 52 5.65 1.82 9.13
C ARG A 52 4.45 1.45 9.96
N ARG A 53 4.68 0.77 11.09
CA ARG A 53 3.63 0.51 12.07
C ARG A 53 3.48 1.69 13.01
N VAL A 54 2.27 2.22 13.13
CA VAL A 54 1.91 3.28 14.07
C VAL A 54 0.81 2.74 14.98
N GLY A 55 1.18 2.40 16.21
CA GLY A 55 0.29 1.71 17.15
C GLY A 55 -0.16 0.34 16.63
N LYS A 56 -1.46 0.20 16.32
CA LYS A 56 -2.05 -1.04 15.81
C LYS A 56 -2.23 -1.05 14.29
N GLU A 57 -1.91 0.06 13.61
CA GLU A 57 -2.12 0.20 12.17
C GLU A 57 -0.81 0.16 11.40
N TRP A 58 -0.87 -0.35 10.17
CA TRP A 58 0.22 -0.30 9.22
C TRP A 58 -0.04 0.82 8.22
N LEU A 59 0.91 1.75 8.15
CA LEU A 59 0.96 2.82 7.17
C LEU A 59 1.98 2.48 6.10
N PHE A 60 1.60 2.67 4.85
CA PHE A 60 2.45 2.40 3.69
C PHE A 60 2.69 3.68 2.90
N THR A 61 3.90 3.85 2.38
CA THR A 61 4.26 4.97 1.49
C THR A 61 5.04 4.43 0.30
N ALA A 62 4.98 5.11 -0.84
CA ALA A 62 5.78 4.74 -2.00
C ALA A 62 7.28 4.77 -1.67
N GLY A 63 8.02 3.75 -2.12
CA GLY A 63 9.48 3.75 -2.06
C GLY A 63 10.02 4.79 -3.03
N ALA A 64 10.81 5.73 -2.52
CA ALA A 64 11.42 6.79 -3.34
C ALA A 64 12.62 6.30 -4.18
N ASP A 65 12.77 5.00 -4.38
CA ASP A 65 13.92 4.39 -5.05
C ASP A 65 13.45 3.67 -6.31
N HIS A 66 13.14 4.45 -7.35
CA HIS A 66 13.03 3.99 -8.73
C HIS A 66 13.31 5.16 -9.69
#